data_AF-A0A955EG92-F1
#
_entry.id   AF-A0A955EG92-F1
#
_cell.length_a   1.000
_cell.length_b   1.000
_cell.length_c   1.000
_cell.angle_alpha   90.00
_cell.angle_beta   90.00
_cell.angle_gamma   90.00
#
_symmetry.space_group_name_H-M   'P 1'
#
loop_
_entity.id
_entity.type
_entity.pdbx_description
1 polymer ?
#
loop_
_entity_poly.entity_id
_entity_poly.type
_entity_poly.pdbx_seq_one_letter_code
_entity_poly.pdbx_strand_id
1 'polypeptide(L)'
;MSILRNPSRIPRTLLFVCLATPAMAQLDVIEDCNLNGIEDVFDAVNCPGDLDGDGVVSFEDINIVLTGWNSPGDFCSGDLDSNGAVDFEDLNIILQHWGSMCAEDDVSTAQALSWEMEFTVDRGDLGATTLEAFDLPVPSSVVGGDPYVGSDRGAVPDVLDIECTLSDADGGNSEFRSLQLDLATGQFFDAFGPVQTLGDIFPNARGGAFVQGILKLAVAQQIAAGARLAGRGVKAIKARPEYHTDKGPRFANRVVTLDRGGYPSWTKAQEFASLTATLNVAGNPRFTAGQLTALAGGRTGGDGTANGDTTDKYDCHGLTFTAGAKWINDDQVAKILADNKYILKGGAAGAVVVGDVAIFKRANAAINHSEEVIAVAAGAATRLRGKWGPTGQYDHDVGVDPYTDTPGGAATIEYYRSARAGGNLLKQGVLRP
;
A
#
# COMPACT_ATOMS: atom_id res chain seq x y z
N MET A 1 -44.48 -63.39 12.23
CA MET A 1 -43.22 -64.03 12.67
C MET A 1 -42.11 -63.42 11.83
N SER A 2 -41.19 -62.69 12.44
CA SER A 2 -40.30 -61.74 11.76
C SER A 2 -38.89 -62.30 11.53
N ILE A 3 -38.21 -61.86 10.46
CA ILE A 3 -36.76 -61.70 10.24
C ILE A 3 -36.64 -61.08 8.82
N LEU A 4 -36.60 -59.75 8.70
CA LEU A 4 -35.39 -58.91 8.65
C LEU A 4 -34.50 -59.10 7.40
N ARG A 5 -34.63 -58.17 6.43
CA ARG A 5 -33.47 -57.51 5.78
C ARG A 5 -33.77 -56.01 5.63
N ASN A 6 -32.71 -55.21 5.72
CA ASN A 6 -32.73 -53.79 6.11
C ASN A 6 -32.44 -52.86 4.91
N PRO A 7 -33.23 -51.78 4.67
CA PRO A 7 -32.91 -50.75 3.69
C PRO A 7 -32.47 -49.43 4.34
N SER A 8 -31.30 -48.87 3.94
CA SER A 8 -31.04 -47.42 3.94
C SER A 8 -29.57 -47.09 3.60
N ARG A 9 -29.37 -46.13 2.68
CA ARG A 9 -28.24 -45.20 2.70
C ARG A 9 -28.70 -43.84 2.16
N ILE A 10 -28.77 -42.86 3.05
CA ILE A 10 -28.77 -41.43 2.75
C ILE A 10 -27.44 -40.91 3.32
N PRO A 11 -26.59 -40.21 2.56
CA PRO A 11 -25.47 -39.50 3.17
C PRO A 11 -25.99 -38.24 3.87
N ARG A 12 -25.70 -38.13 5.17
CA ARG A 12 -25.73 -36.85 5.89
C ARG A 12 -24.31 -36.32 5.94
N THR A 13 -24.12 -35.05 5.61
CA THR A 13 -22.87 -34.33 5.88
C THR A 13 -22.61 -34.31 7.38
N LEU A 14 -21.41 -34.70 7.81
CA LEU A 14 -21.00 -34.70 9.21
C LEU A 14 -20.00 -33.56 9.43
N LEU A 15 -20.36 -32.61 10.29
CA LEU A 15 -19.47 -31.57 10.79
C LEU A 15 -18.53 -32.20 11.83
N PHE A 16 -17.22 -32.11 11.64
CA PHE A 16 -16.25 -32.44 12.67
C PHE A 16 -15.97 -31.21 13.53
N VAL A 17 -16.36 -31.27 14.80
CA VAL A 17 -15.83 -30.41 15.86
C VAL A 17 -14.98 -31.31 16.75
N CYS A 18 -13.70 -31.01 16.87
CA CYS A 18 -12.81 -31.74 17.77
C CYS A 18 -12.81 -31.04 19.13
N LEU A 19 -13.09 -31.80 20.20
CA LEU A 19 -12.95 -31.36 21.58
C LEU A 19 -11.83 -32.19 22.23
N ALA A 20 -10.86 -31.52 22.83
CA ALA A 20 -9.84 -32.11 23.68
C ALA A 20 -9.89 -31.49 25.09
N THR A 21 -9.33 -32.21 26.06
CA THR A 21 -9.57 -32.08 27.51
C THR A 21 -8.83 -30.93 28.19
N PRO A 22 -9.26 -30.50 29.40
CA PRO A 22 -8.68 -29.34 30.07
C PRO A 22 -7.34 -29.69 30.74
N ALA A 23 -6.26 -29.14 30.19
CA ALA A 23 -5.21 -28.56 31.02
C ALA A 23 -5.49 -27.06 31.09
N MET A 24 -5.43 -26.45 32.28
CA MET A 24 -5.26 -25.01 32.38
C MET A 24 -3.84 -24.67 31.91
N ALA A 25 -3.66 -24.54 30.60
CA ALA A 25 -2.86 -23.43 30.14
C ALA A 25 -3.61 -22.18 30.63
N GLN A 26 -2.98 -21.43 31.54
CA GLN A 26 -3.40 -20.06 31.75
C GLN A 26 -3.13 -19.39 30.41
N LEU A 27 -4.20 -19.11 29.67
CA LEU A 27 -4.14 -18.18 28.56
C LEU A 27 -3.95 -16.83 29.23
N ASP A 28 -2.69 -16.48 29.49
CA ASP A 28 -2.34 -15.10 29.76
C ASP A 28 -2.78 -14.35 28.50
N VAL A 29 -3.92 -13.68 28.63
CA VAL A 29 -4.34 -12.67 27.68
C VAL A 29 -3.28 -11.62 27.85
N ILE A 30 -2.32 -11.58 26.93
CA ILE A 30 -1.36 -10.49 26.88
C ILE A 30 -2.23 -9.25 26.61
N GLU A 31 -2.21 -8.33 27.56
CA GLU A 31 -3.07 -7.17 27.49
C GLU A 31 -2.61 -6.24 26.34
N ASP A 32 -3.55 -5.41 25.93
CA ASP A 32 -3.49 -4.44 24.83
C ASP A 32 -4.07 -3.15 25.42
N CYS A 33 -3.22 -2.40 26.12
CA CYS A 33 -3.56 -1.29 27.01
C CYS A 33 -4.16 -0.12 26.23
N ASN A 34 -3.59 0.15 25.06
CA ASN A 34 -3.97 1.23 24.16
C ASN A 34 -5.07 0.80 23.14
N LEU A 35 -5.41 -0.50 23.10
CA LEU A 35 -6.40 -1.13 22.22
C LEU A 35 -6.04 -1.01 20.72
N ASN A 36 -4.74 -1.01 20.39
CA ASN A 36 -4.24 -0.90 19.02
C ASN A 36 -4.26 -2.26 18.25
N GLY A 37 -4.42 -3.38 18.96
CA GLY A 37 -4.43 -4.74 18.40
C GLY A 37 -3.06 -5.42 18.29
N ILE A 38 -2.04 -4.86 18.94
CA ILE A 38 -0.68 -5.38 19.15
C ILE A 38 -0.56 -5.70 20.66
N GLU A 39 0.23 -6.71 21.00
CA GLU A 39 0.50 -7.08 22.39
C GLU A 39 1.50 -6.07 23.00
N ASP A 40 1.19 -5.35 24.10
CA ASP A 40 2.05 -4.24 24.59
C ASP A 40 3.46 -4.70 25.02
N VAL A 41 3.65 -6.00 25.26
CA VAL A 41 4.96 -6.62 25.49
C VAL A 41 5.91 -6.39 24.31
N PHE A 42 5.40 -6.12 23.10
CA PHE A 42 6.15 -5.65 21.95
C PHE A 42 6.30 -4.12 21.90
N ASP A 43 5.26 -3.34 22.23
CA ASP A 43 5.31 -1.87 22.22
C ASP A 43 6.37 -1.34 23.23
N ALA A 44 6.47 -1.99 24.40
CA ALA A 44 7.49 -1.72 25.43
C ALA A 44 8.94 -1.85 24.93
N VAL A 45 9.20 -2.59 23.83
CA VAL A 45 10.55 -2.77 23.27
C VAL A 45 10.99 -1.57 22.44
N ASN A 46 10.05 -0.91 21.76
CA ASN A 46 10.36 0.19 20.84
C ASN A 46 10.14 1.59 21.45
N CYS A 47 9.31 1.72 22.49
CA CYS A 47 9.13 2.99 23.18
C CYS A 47 8.82 2.87 24.69
N PRO A 48 9.86 2.71 25.54
CA PRO A 48 9.67 2.64 26.99
C PRO A 48 9.08 3.94 27.55
N GLY A 49 7.78 3.93 27.89
CA GLY A 49 7.07 5.06 28.50
C GLY A 49 6.03 5.76 27.61
N ASP A 50 5.79 5.29 26.39
CA ASP A 50 4.56 5.61 25.63
C ASP A 50 3.50 4.59 26.07
N LEU A 51 2.59 5.04 26.93
CA LEU A 51 1.56 4.22 27.59
C LEU A 51 0.17 4.45 26.99
N ASP A 52 -0.07 5.56 26.28
CA ASP A 52 -1.34 5.82 25.59
C ASP A 52 -1.30 5.45 24.09
N GLY A 53 -0.12 5.18 23.53
CA GLY A 53 0.08 4.69 22.18
C GLY A 53 0.00 5.79 21.11
N ASP A 54 0.15 7.07 21.46
CA ASP A 54 0.12 8.18 20.49
C ASP A 54 1.43 8.38 19.70
N GLY A 55 2.49 7.65 20.08
CA GLY A 55 3.81 7.70 19.46
C GLY A 55 4.76 8.72 20.12
N VAL A 56 4.37 9.38 21.22
CA VAL A 56 5.17 10.41 21.88
C VAL A 56 5.07 10.34 23.40
N VAL A 57 6.19 10.02 24.07
CA VAL A 57 6.28 10.06 25.53
C VAL A 57 6.05 11.48 26.06
N SER A 58 4.91 11.70 26.69
CA SER A 58 4.30 13.01 26.93
C SER A 58 3.65 13.12 28.32
N PHE A 59 2.85 14.18 28.54
CA PHE A 59 2.21 14.39 29.84
C PHE A 59 1.04 13.42 30.06
N GLU A 60 0.43 12.98 28.97
CA GLU A 60 -0.65 12.03 28.89
C GLU A 60 -0.22 10.68 29.53
N ASP A 61 0.98 10.17 29.22
CA ASP A 61 1.56 8.95 29.83
C ASP A 61 1.82 9.08 31.32
N ILE A 62 2.31 10.25 31.77
CA ILE A 62 2.48 10.53 33.21
C ILE A 62 1.13 10.41 33.93
N ASN A 63 0.01 10.79 33.31
CA ASN A 63 -1.30 10.65 33.96
C ASN A 63 -1.73 9.18 34.12
N ILE A 64 -1.22 8.25 33.31
CA ILE A 64 -1.47 6.81 33.46
C ILE A 64 -0.76 6.29 34.72
N VAL A 65 0.56 6.49 34.83
CA VAL A 65 1.35 6.13 36.04
C VAL A 65 0.80 6.81 37.29
N LEU A 66 0.43 8.09 37.23
CA LEU A 66 -0.16 8.80 38.37
C LEU A 66 -1.58 8.32 38.73
N THR A 67 -2.28 7.62 37.84
CA THR A 67 -3.58 6.99 38.12
C THR A 67 -3.39 5.64 38.83
N GLY A 68 -2.36 4.86 38.47
CA GLY A 68 -1.99 3.63 39.16
C GLY A 68 -1.28 3.81 40.51
N TRP A 69 -0.70 4.99 40.75
CA TRP A 69 0.23 5.29 41.85
C TRP A 69 -0.02 4.61 43.20
N ASN A 70 1.00 3.90 43.70
CA ASN A 70 1.00 3.14 44.96
C ASN A 70 -0.11 2.06 44.98
N SER A 71 -0.38 1.45 43.84
CA SER A 71 -1.22 0.25 43.71
C SER A 71 -0.40 -0.91 43.12
N PRO A 72 -0.80 -2.17 43.36
CA PRO A 72 -0.30 -3.29 42.56
C PRO A 72 -0.63 -3.04 41.08
N GLY A 73 0.29 -3.38 40.20
CA GLY A 73 0.19 -3.02 38.79
C GLY A 73 0.61 -4.09 37.81
N ASP A 74 0.26 -3.79 36.57
CA ASP A 74 0.69 -4.31 35.28
C ASP A 74 1.12 -3.12 34.41
N PHE A 75 1.65 -3.39 33.21
CA PHE A 75 2.10 -2.35 32.27
C PHE A 75 1.01 -1.32 31.96
N CYS A 76 -0.25 -1.75 31.80
CA CYS A 76 -1.40 -0.86 31.51
C CYS A 76 -1.72 0.11 32.65
N SER A 77 -1.52 -0.33 33.89
CA SER A 77 -1.69 0.51 35.07
C SER A 77 -0.50 1.45 35.34
N GLY A 78 0.63 1.24 34.65
CA GLY A 78 1.85 2.03 34.76
C GLY A 78 3.04 1.33 35.44
N ASP A 79 3.01 0.00 35.64
CA ASP A 79 4.16 -0.80 36.12
C ASP A 79 5.07 -1.12 34.93
N LEU A 80 5.97 -0.18 34.63
CA LEU A 80 6.87 -0.16 33.50
C LEU A 80 8.14 -0.99 33.74
N ASP A 81 8.53 -1.23 35.01
CA ASP A 81 9.68 -2.10 35.34
C ASP A 81 9.28 -3.56 35.65
N SER A 82 7.97 -3.83 35.70
CA SER A 82 7.35 -5.14 35.98
C SER A 82 7.67 -5.70 37.37
N ASN A 83 7.84 -4.84 38.38
CA ASN A 83 8.08 -5.26 39.76
C ASN A 83 6.80 -5.71 40.52
N GLY A 84 5.62 -5.40 39.98
CA GLY A 84 4.30 -5.69 40.53
C GLY A 84 3.63 -4.52 41.25
N ALA A 85 4.16 -3.29 41.14
CA ALA A 85 3.63 -2.08 41.74
C ALA A 85 3.96 -0.83 40.93
N VAL A 86 3.01 0.11 40.86
CA VAL A 86 3.17 1.39 40.17
C VAL A 86 3.72 2.44 41.15
N ASP A 87 4.99 2.83 41.00
CA ASP A 87 5.63 3.79 41.90
C ASP A 87 6.62 4.77 41.23
N PHE A 88 7.65 5.20 41.97
CA PHE A 88 8.59 6.22 41.50
C PHE A 88 9.60 5.67 40.49
N GLU A 89 9.82 4.36 40.49
CA GLU A 89 10.75 3.70 39.59
C GLU A 89 10.18 3.73 38.15
N ASP A 90 8.86 3.52 37.99
CA ASP A 90 8.15 3.66 36.71
C ASP A 90 8.12 5.10 36.18
N LEU A 91 7.85 6.06 37.06
CA LEU A 91 7.86 7.48 36.69
C LEU A 91 9.26 7.90 36.20
N ASN A 92 10.33 7.31 36.72
CA ASN A 92 11.68 7.53 36.19
C ASN A 92 11.89 6.94 34.80
N ILE A 93 11.16 5.90 34.39
CA ILE A 93 11.22 5.36 33.01
C ILE A 93 10.61 6.39 32.05
N ILE A 94 9.38 6.88 32.31
CA ILE A 94 8.77 7.95 31.48
C ILE A 94 9.66 9.18 31.42
N LEU A 95 10.22 9.63 32.55
CA LEU A 95 11.08 10.81 32.58
C LEU A 95 12.43 10.62 31.86
N GLN A 96 12.93 9.38 31.71
CA GLN A 96 14.11 9.09 30.89
C GLN A 96 13.84 9.18 29.39
N HIS A 97 12.60 8.90 28.98
CA HIS A 97 12.15 8.92 27.59
C HIS A 97 11.35 10.19 27.22
N TRP A 98 11.23 11.15 28.13
CA TRP A 98 10.39 12.35 27.98
C TRP A 98 10.60 13.12 26.67
N GLY A 99 9.52 13.30 25.91
CA GLY A 99 9.52 13.98 24.62
C GLY A 99 10.24 13.22 23.51
N SER A 100 10.62 11.96 23.73
CA SER A 100 11.02 11.08 22.64
C SER A 100 9.80 10.75 21.79
N MET A 101 9.98 10.88 20.47
CA MET A 101 9.03 10.33 19.51
C MET A 101 9.45 8.90 19.27
N CYS A 102 8.52 7.98 19.49
CA CYS A 102 8.60 6.66 18.94
C CYS A 102 8.69 6.84 17.42
N ALA A 103 9.63 6.15 16.78
CA ALA A 103 9.35 5.82 15.39
C ALA A 103 8.12 4.91 15.48
N GLU A 104 6.96 5.37 14.98
CA GLU A 104 5.85 4.45 14.72
C GLU A 104 6.49 3.23 14.07
N ASP A 105 6.37 2.05 14.71
CA ASP A 105 6.70 0.81 14.03
C ASP A 105 5.97 0.87 12.70
N ASP A 106 6.69 0.67 11.60
CA ASP A 106 6.24 1.14 10.29
C ASP A 106 5.16 0.17 9.77
N VAL A 107 3.96 0.20 10.38
CA VAL A 107 2.74 -0.55 10.03
C VAL A 107 2.21 -0.09 8.66
N SER A 108 2.89 0.87 8.02
CA SER A 108 2.84 1.08 6.57
C SER A 108 3.35 -0.15 5.78
N THR A 109 4.02 -1.11 6.43
CA THR A 109 4.15 -2.51 5.96
C THR A 109 2.87 -3.32 6.14
N ALA A 110 1.72 -2.71 5.82
CA ALA A 110 0.56 -3.39 5.27
C ALA A 110 0.92 -3.99 3.89
N GLN A 111 1.82 -4.99 3.90
CA GLN A 111 2.13 -5.85 2.78
C GLN A 111 0.80 -6.47 2.33
N ALA A 112 0.49 -6.39 1.04
CA ALA A 112 -0.76 -6.89 0.51
C ALA A 112 -0.83 -8.41 0.72
N LEU A 113 -1.65 -8.83 1.69
CA LEU A 113 -1.93 -10.25 1.99
C LEU A 113 -2.62 -10.96 0.81
N SER A 114 -3.10 -10.22 -0.19
CA SER A 114 -3.55 -10.79 -1.46
C SER A 114 -3.30 -9.89 -2.66
N TRP A 115 -2.96 -10.52 -3.79
CA TRP A 115 -2.73 -9.84 -5.08
C TRP A 115 -3.65 -10.43 -6.14
N GLU A 116 -4.37 -9.60 -6.90
CA GLU A 116 -5.14 -10.04 -8.06
C GLU A 116 -4.52 -9.52 -9.37
N MET A 117 -4.45 -10.37 -10.40
CA MET A 117 -4.00 -10.00 -11.76
C MET A 117 -5.03 -10.44 -12.80
N GLU A 118 -5.63 -9.47 -13.49
CA GLU A 118 -6.46 -9.68 -14.68
C GLU A 118 -5.57 -9.74 -15.93
N PHE A 119 -5.66 -10.82 -16.70
CA PHE A 119 -4.90 -11.05 -17.93
C PHE A 119 -5.79 -11.50 -19.09
N THR A 120 -5.38 -11.20 -20.32
CA THR A 120 -5.86 -11.86 -21.55
C THR A 120 -4.71 -12.65 -22.17
N VAL A 121 -5.00 -13.84 -22.69
CA VAL A 121 -4.05 -14.64 -23.47
C VAL A 121 -4.73 -15.20 -24.72
N ASP A 122 -4.00 -15.23 -25.82
CA ASP A 122 -4.40 -15.95 -27.04
C ASP A 122 -4.48 -17.44 -26.73
N ARG A 123 -5.59 -18.12 -27.06
CA ARG A 123 -5.77 -19.51 -26.60
C ARG A 123 -4.71 -20.47 -27.14
N GLY A 124 -4.23 -20.23 -28.37
CA GLY A 124 -3.14 -20.99 -28.96
C GLY A 124 -1.82 -20.91 -28.17
N ASP A 125 -1.65 -19.88 -27.34
CA ASP A 125 -0.45 -19.62 -26.55
C ASP A 125 -0.58 -20.07 -25.08
N LEU A 126 -1.70 -20.69 -24.65
CA LEU A 126 -1.86 -21.19 -23.27
C LEU A 126 -0.74 -22.15 -22.84
N GLY A 127 -0.43 -23.15 -23.68
CA GLY A 127 0.67 -24.11 -23.46
C GLY A 127 2.07 -23.54 -23.73
N ALA A 128 2.17 -22.26 -24.09
CA ALA A 128 3.43 -21.52 -24.27
C ALA A 128 3.56 -20.32 -23.31
N THR A 129 2.59 -20.14 -22.41
CA THR A 129 2.58 -19.09 -21.39
C THR A 129 2.98 -19.69 -20.07
N THR A 130 4.21 -19.44 -19.63
CA THR A 130 4.74 -19.90 -18.34
C THR A 130 4.18 -19.09 -17.18
N LEU A 131 4.05 -19.74 -16.03
CA LEU A 131 3.81 -19.12 -14.74
C LEU A 131 5.11 -19.21 -13.92
N GLU A 132 5.65 -18.06 -13.52
CA GLU A 132 6.96 -17.96 -12.86
C GLU A 132 6.84 -17.20 -11.55
N ALA A 133 7.43 -17.75 -10.48
CA ALA A 133 7.54 -17.07 -9.20
C ALA A 133 8.74 -16.12 -9.19
N PHE A 134 8.64 -15.02 -8.45
CA PHE A 134 9.72 -14.05 -8.28
C PHE A 134 9.71 -13.46 -6.85
N ASP A 135 10.81 -12.80 -6.48
CA ASP A 135 11.07 -12.21 -5.15
C ASP A 135 10.93 -13.17 -3.95
N LEU A 136 10.97 -14.48 -4.18
CA LEU A 136 10.88 -15.50 -3.13
C LEU A 136 11.90 -15.28 -2.00
N PRO A 137 11.51 -15.48 -0.73
CA PRO A 137 12.44 -15.39 0.38
C PRO A 137 13.56 -16.42 0.21
N VAL A 138 14.81 -16.01 0.44
CA VAL A 138 15.89 -16.98 0.58
C VAL A 138 15.60 -17.77 1.86
N PRO A 139 15.53 -19.12 1.84
CA PRO A 139 15.30 -19.91 3.04
C PRO A 139 16.50 -19.80 3.99
N SER A 140 16.48 -18.78 4.85
CA SER A 140 17.33 -18.75 6.04
C SER A 140 16.96 -19.94 6.91
N SER A 141 17.96 -20.70 7.37
CA SER A 141 17.77 -21.94 8.11
C SER A 141 16.84 -21.75 9.32
N VAL A 142 15.59 -22.15 9.19
CA VAL A 142 14.62 -22.14 10.29
C VAL A 142 15.09 -23.13 11.35
N VAL A 143 15.54 -22.59 12.47
CA VAL A 143 15.87 -23.38 13.67
C VAL A 143 14.53 -23.88 14.23
N GLY A 144 14.43 -25.20 14.42
CA GLY A 144 13.14 -25.86 14.61
C GLY A 144 12.36 -25.44 15.87
N GLY A 145 11.07 -25.18 15.69
CA GLY A 145 10.04 -25.05 16.72
C GLY A 145 8.77 -25.80 16.30
N ASP A 146 8.38 -26.76 17.14
CA ASP A 146 7.20 -27.67 17.17
C ASP A 146 6.25 -27.89 15.93
N PRO A 147 6.01 -29.14 15.48
CA PRO A 147 5.10 -29.46 14.36
C PRO A 147 3.85 -30.30 14.71
N TYR A 148 2.63 -29.76 14.59
CA TYR A 148 1.32 -30.48 14.57
C TYR A 148 0.17 -29.48 14.22
N VAL A 149 -0.98 -29.74 13.57
CA VAL A 149 -1.73 -30.90 13.01
C VAL A 149 -2.45 -30.35 11.74
N GLY A 150 -2.79 -31.04 10.65
CA GLY A 150 -2.64 -32.42 10.20
C GLY A 150 -3.50 -32.69 8.96
N SER A 151 -2.87 -33.18 7.89
CA SER A 151 -3.53 -33.84 6.75
C SER A 151 -2.57 -34.90 6.19
N ASP A 152 -3.08 -35.98 5.58
CA ASP A 152 -2.27 -37.13 5.13
C ASP A 152 -1.46 -36.88 3.83
N ARG A 153 -1.15 -35.62 3.53
CA ARG A 153 -0.01 -35.22 2.69
C ARG A 153 0.95 -34.48 3.60
N GLY A 154 2.16 -35.02 3.77
CA GLY A 154 3.14 -34.50 4.73
C GLY A 154 3.28 -32.99 4.61
N ALA A 155 3.01 -32.28 5.70
CA ALA A 155 2.92 -30.82 5.71
C ALA A 155 4.24 -30.24 5.19
N VAL A 156 4.19 -29.60 4.03
CA VAL A 156 5.28 -28.80 3.49
C VAL A 156 5.07 -27.41 4.10
N PRO A 157 5.95 -26.95 5.01
CA PRO A 157 5.68 -25.73 5.78
C PRO A 157 5.71 -24.44 4.94
N ASP A 158 6.21 -24.52 3.70
CA ASP A 158 6.52 -23.38 2.84
C ASP A 158 5.64 -23.36 1.57
N VAL A 159 4.33 -23.56 1.72
CA VAL A 159 3.36 -23.58 0.60
C VAL A 159 2.39 -22.42 0.66
N LEU A 160 2.24 -21.74 -0.48
CA LEU A 160 1.34 -20.61 -0.69
C LEU A 160 0.19 -20.99 -1.63
N ASP A 161 -1.05 -20.91 -1.15
CA ASP A 161 -2.26 -21.19 -1.94
C ASP A 161 -2.61 -20.02 -2.89
N ILE A 162 -3.06 -20.37 -4.10
CA ILE A 162 -3.31 -19.44 -5.20
C ILE A 162 -4.59 -19.85 -5.92
N GLU A 163 -5.49 -18.92 -6.21
CA GLU A 163 -6.71 -19.17 -6.98
C GLU A 163 -6.61 -18.62 -8.40
N CYS A 164 -6.79 -19.49 -9.39
CA CYS A 164 -6.84 -19.13 -10.80
C CYS A 164 -8.28 -19.30 -11.32
N THR A 165 -8.89 -18.22 -11.81
CA THR A 165 -10.16 -18.27 -12.54
C THR A 165 -9.92 -17.89 -14.00
N LEU A 166 -10.37 -18.73 -14.94
CA LEU A 166 -10.30 -18.47 -16.37
C LEU A 166 -11.71 -18.44 -16.95
N SER A 167 -12.07 -17.37 -17.66
CA SER A 167 -13.38 -17.18 -18.29
C SER A 167 -13.25 -16.99 -19.80
N ASP A 168 -14.16 -17.63 -20.54
CA ASP A 168 -14.35 -17.32 -21.96
C ASP A 168 -14.71 -15.84 -22.15
N ALA A 169 -14.28 -15.24 -23.26
CA ALA A 169 -14.57 -13.83 -23.58
C ALA A 169 -16.08 -13.51 -23.67
N ASP A 170 -16.91 -14.52 -23.93
CA ASP A 170 -18.37 -14.43 -23.97
C ASP A 170 -19.04 -14.64 -22.59
N GLY A 171 -18.26 -14.85 -21.52
CA GLY A 171 -18.73 -15.07 -20.14
C GLY A 171 -19.45 -16.40 -19.89
N GLY A 172 -19.54 -17.28 -20.90
CA GLY A 172 -20.37 -18.49 -20.85
C GLY A 172 -19.78 -19.68 -20.07
N ASN A 173 -18.46 -19.78 -19.98
CA ASN A 173 -17.76 -20.80 -19.19
C ASN A 173 -16.71 -20.12 -18.31
N SER A 174 -16.66 -20.50 -17.02
CA SER A 174 -15.52 -20.22 -16.14
C SER A 174 -14.96 -21.52 -15.59
N GLU A 175 -13.64 -21.67 -15.64
CA GLU A 175 -12.90 -22.73 -14.97
C GLU A 175 -12.15 -22.14 -13.78
N PHE A 176 -12.35 -22.73 -12.60
CA PHE A 176 -11.60 -22.42 -11.38
C PHE A 176 -10.55 -23.50 -11.13
N ARG A 177 -9.38 -23.10 -10.61
CA ARG A 177 -8.32 -23.97 -10.10
C ARG A 177 -7.69 -23.34 -8.86
N SER A 178 -7.30 -24.19 -7.92
CA SER A 178 -6.37 -23.83 -6.85
C SER A 178 -5.00 -24.41 -7.20
N LEU A 179 -3.96 -23.58 -7.05
CA LEU A 179 -2.55 -23.95 -7.17
C LEU A 179 -1.86 -23.74 -5.83
N GLN A 180 -0.70 -24.36 -5.70
CA GLN A 180 0.19 -24.27 -4.56
C GLN A 180 1.59 -23.88 -5.05
N LEU A 181 2.15 -22.80 -4.51
CA LEU A 181 3.54 -22.40 -4.77
C LEU A 181 4.42 -22.89 -3.64
N ASP A 182 5.36 -23.76 -3.96
CA ASP A 182 6.49 -24.13 -3.11
C ASP A 182 7.48 -22.96 -3.07
N LEU A 183 7.63 -22.31 -1.92
CA LEU A 183 8.48 -21.15 -1.76
C LEU A 183 9.98 -21.50 -1.79
N ALA A 184 10.35 -22.75 -1.49
CA ALA A 184 11.74 -23.20 -1.50
C ALA A 184 12.24 -23.52 -2.92
N THR A 185 11.37 -23.99 -3.81
CA THR A 185 11.74 -24.31 -5.22
C THR A 185 11.22 -23.30 -6.24
N GLY A 186 10.26 -22.45 -5.87
CA GLY A 186 9.56 -21.54 -6.77
C GLY A 186 8.64 -22.22 -7.78
N GLN A 187 8.34 -23.51 -7.56
CA GLN A 187 7.49 -24.29 -8.46
C GLN A 187 6.02 -24.21 -8.05
N PHE A 188 5.15 -24.07 -9.04
CA PHE A 188 3.71 -24.19 -8.87
C PHE A 188 3.29 -25.65 -9.01
N PHE A 189 2.28 -26.05 -8.25
CA PHE A 189 1.68 -27.38 -8.26
C PHE A 189 0.16 -27.25 -8.21
N ASP A 190 -0.54 -28.28 -8.68
CA ASP A 190 -1.98 -28.44 -8.45
C ASP A 190 -2.29 -29.85 -7.88
N ALA A 191 -3.56 -30.25 -7.90
CA ALA A 191 -3.96 -31.57 -7.42
C ALA A 191 -3.39 -32.76 -8.23
N PHE A 192 -2.85 -32.51 -9.43
CA PHE A 192 -2.40 -33.48 -10.42
C PHE A 192 -0.87 -33.48 -10.63
N GLY A 193 -0.17 -32.38 -10.36
CA GLY A 193 1.30 -32.36 -10.40
C GLY A 193 1.91 -30.96 -10.49
N PRO A 194 3.19 -30.86 -10.92
CA PRO A 194 3.84 -29.59 -11.21
C PRO A 194 3.14 -28.88 -12.37
N VAL A 195 2.98 -27.56 -12.24
CA VAL A 195 2.37 -26.65 -13.21
C VAL A 195 3.46 -25.74 -13.76
N GLN A 196 3.63 -25.71 -15.08
CA GLN A 196 4.61 -24.82 -15.73
C GLN A 196 3.92 -23.75 -16.59
N THR A 197 2.73 -24.03 -17.12
CA THR A 197 2.04 -23.19 -18.09
C THR A 197 0.56 -23.01 -17.77
N LEU A 198 -0.07 -21.98 -18.34
CA LEU A 198 -1.54 -21.83 -18.30
C LEU A 198 -2.28 -23.01 -18.95
N GLY A 199 -1.64 -23.71 -19.90
CA GLY A 199 -2.18 -24.93 -20.51
C GLY A 199 -2.27 -26.10 -19.54
N ASP A 200 -1.37 -26.20 -18.56
CA ASP A 200 -1.40 -27.24 -17.53
C ASP A 200 -2.54 -26.99 -16.52
N ILE A 201 -2.79 -25.72 -16.20
CA ILE A 201 -3.88 -25.28 -15.29
C ILE A 201 -5.25 -25.50 -15.97
N PHE A 202 -5.37 -25.13 -17.25
CA PHE A 202 -6.62 -25.09 -17.99
C PHE A 202 -6.62 -25.97 -19.26
N PRO A 203 -6.37 -27.29 -19.15
CA PRO A 203 -6.22 -28.19 -20.30
C PRO A 203 -7.53 -28.41 -21.08
N ASN A 204 -8.67 -27.96 -20.53
CA ASN A 204 -10.00 -28.16 -21.09
C ASN A 204 -10.66 -26.89 -21.65
N ALA A 205 -9.95 -25.75 -21.70
CA ALA A 205 -10.49 -24.47 -22.18
C ALA A 205 -11.03 -24.54 -23.62
N ARG A 206 -12.35 -24.61 -23.77
CA ARG A 206 -13.13 -24.63 -25.04
C ARG A 206 -13.78 -23.25 -25.27
N GLY A 207 -14.29 -22.95 -26.48
CA GLY A 207 -14.89 -21.62 -26.79
C GLY A 207 -14.08 -20.76 -27.79
N GLY A 208 -14.01 -19.44 -27.58
CA GLY A 208 -13.45 -18.45 -28.51
C GLY A 208 -11.90 -18.39 -28.66
N ALA A 209 -11.40 -17.39 -29.39
CA ALA A 209 -9.98 -17.25 -29.74
C ALA A 209 -9.08 -16.73 -28.59
N PHE A 210 -9.66 -15.93 -27.70
CA PHE A 210 -9.00 -15.35 -26.53
C PHE A 210 -9.61 -15.90 -25.25
N VAL A 211 -8.85 -15.87 -24.17
CA VAL A 211 -9.36 -16.20 -22.84
C VAL A 211 -8.93 -15.12 -21.85
N GLN A 212 -9.84 -14.72 -20.96
CA GLN A 212 -9.59 -13.74 -19.91
C GLN A 212 -9.48 -14.48 -18.58
N GLY A 213 -8.50 -14.13 -17.76
CA GLY A 213 -8.25 -14.80 -16.49
C GLY A 213 -7.94 -13.84 -15.37
N ILE A 214 -8.15 -14.34 -14.15
CA ILE A 214 -7.86 -13.69 -12.88
C ILE A 214 -6.97 -14.64 -12.08
N LEU A 215 -5.77 -14.19 -11.72
CA LEU A 215 -4.88 -14.87 -10.79
C LEU A 215 -4.96 -14.16 -9.43
N LYS A 216 -5.42 -14.83 -8.38
CA LYS A 216 -5.43 -14.35 -7.00
C LYS A 216 -4.37 -15.10 -6.18
N LEU A 217 -3.37 -14.39 -5.69
CA LEU A 217 -2.39 -14.87 -4.70
C LEU A 217 -2.92 -14.51 -3.31
N ALA A 218 -2.96 -15.45 -2.35
CA ALA A 218 -3.44 -15.19 -0.99
C ALA A 218 -2.41 -15.69 0.05
N VAL A 219 -1.63 -14.77 0.61
CA VAL A 219 -0.50 -15.07 1.49
C VAL A 219 -0.92 -15.08 2.95
N ALA A 220 -0.80 -16.24 3.61
CA ALA A 220 -1.15 -16.42 5.01
C ALA A 220 -0.12 -15.84 6.00
N GLN A 221 1.05 -15.40 5.52
CA GLN A 221 2.16 -14.85 6.31
C GLN A 221 2.79 -13.66 5.58
N GLN A 222 3.56 -12.82 6.28
CA GLN A 222 4.27 -11.67 5.71
C GLN A 222 5.48 -12.10 4.85
N ILE A 223 5.20 -12.69 3.70
CA ILE A 223 6.20 -13.17 2.75
C ILE A 223 6.11 -12.32 1.49
N ALA A 224 7.19 -11.63 1.16
CA ALA A 224 7.39 -11.09 -0.17
C ALA A 224 7.52 -12.26 -1.15
N ALA A 225 6.49 -12.48 -1.97
CA ALA A 225 6.49 -13.43 -3.06
C ALA A 225 5.56 -12.92 -4.17
N GLY A 226 6.02 -13.00 -5.42
CA GLY A 226 5.27 -12.58 -6.60
C GLY A 226 5.12 -13.71 -7.61
N ALA A 227 4.10 -13.60 -8.48
CA ALA A 227 3.90 -14.49 -9.61
C ALA A 227 3.70 -13.69 -10.90
N ARG A 228 4.37 -14.07 -11.99
CA ARG A 228 4.28 -13.44 -13.32
C ARG A 228 3.90 -14.45 -14.39
N LEU A 229 3.22 -13.97 -15.42
CA LEU A 229 2.93 -14.73 -16.65
C LEU A 229 3.89 -14.28 -17.76
N ALA A 230 4.58 -15.22 -18.39
CA ALA A 230 5.49 -14.94 -19.51
C ALA A 230 5.13 -15.80 -20.72
N GLY A 231 4.81 -15.18 -21.85
CA GLY A 231 4.36 -15.92 -23.04
C GLY A 231 4.08 -15.01 -24.23
N ARG A 232 3.84 -15.62 -25.39
CA ARG A 232 3.24 -14.91 -26.53
C ARG A 232 1.75 -14.64 -26.24
N GLY A 233 1.20 -13.59 -26.85
CA GLY A 233 -0.22 -13.24 -26.69
C GLY A 233 -0.63 -12.68 -25.32
N VAL A 234 0.18 -12.85 -24.26
CA VAL A 234 -0.12 -12.36 -22.91
C VAL A 234 -0.24 -10.83 -22.90
N LYS A 235 -1.42 -10.35 -22.52
CA LYS A 235 -1.73 -8.95 -22.27
C LYS A 235 -2.26 -8.84 -20.85
N ALA A 236 -1.43 -8.38 -19.92
CA ALA A 236 -1.92 -7.96 -18.61
C ALA A 236 -2.94 -6.83 -18.84
N ILE A 237 -4.18 -7.04 -18.38
CA ILE A 237 -5.24 -6.04 -18.50
C ILE A 237 -5.12 -5.05 -17.35
N LYS A 238 -4.96 -5.59 -16.12
CA LYS A 238 -4.95 -4.81 -14.88
C LYS A 238 -4.50 -5.67 -13.69
N ALA A 239 -3.51 -5.21 -12.93
CA ALA A 239 -3.25 -5.74 -11.59
C ALA A 239 -4.08 -4.95 -10.56
N ARG A 240 -4.66 -5.65 -9.58
CA ARG A 240 -5.51 -5.10 -8.51
C ARG A 240 -5.15 -5.75 -7.17
N PRO A 241 -4.51 -5.03 -6.25
CA PRO A 241 -4.70 -5.32 -4.82
C PRO A 241 -6.13 -4.96 -4.36
N GLU A 242 -6.50 -5.37 -3.14
CA GLU A 242 -7.66 -4.87 -2.38
C GLU A 242 -7.13 -4.20 -1.09
N TYR A 243 -7.81 -3.15 -0.58
CA TYR A 243 -7.22 -2.29 0.47
C TYR A 243 -8.26 -1.58 1.35
N HIS A 244 -7.82 -0.70 2.26
CA HIS A 244 -8.55 -0.40 3.49
C HIS A 244 -8.73 1.12 3.83
N THR A 245 -9.98 1.60 4.00
CA THR A 245 -10.40 3.00 4.29
C THR A 245 -11.66 3.16 5.20
N ASP A 246 -11.91 4.36 5.74
CA ASP A 246 -12.63 4.68 7.01
C ASP A 246 -14.15 5.03 6.97
N LYS A 247 -14.83 4.84 5.83
CA LYS A 247 -16.32 4.85 5.77
C LYS A 247 -16.94 3.62 5.08
N GLY A 248 -16.21 2.51 5.11
CA GLY A 248 -16.67 1.21 4.60
C GLY A 248 -16.54 1.04 3.09
N PRO A 249 -16.58 -0.22 2.64
CA PRO A 249 -15.35 -0.92 2.30
C PRO A 249 -14.54 -0.13 1.26
N ARG A 250 -13.46 0.54 1.70
CA ARG A 250 -12.13 -0.07 1.81
C ARG A 250 -11.63 -0.50 0.39
N PHE A 251 -10.81 0.33 -0.30
CA PHE A 251 -9.94 0.03 -1.48
C PHE A 251 -8.86 1.14 -1.72
N ALA A 252 -7.62 0.81 -2.15
CA ALA A 252 -6.55 1.67 -2.79
C ALA A 252 -5.14 1.01 -2.76
N ASN A 253 -4.42 0.93 -3.90
CA ASN A 253 -3.34 -0.06 -4.13
C ASN A 253 -1.94 0.52 -4.49
N ARG A 254 -0.86 -0.29 -4.49
CA ARG A 254 0.42 -0.02 -5.18
C ARG A 254 0.91 -1.23 -6.00
N VAL A 255 1.61 -0.98 -7.12
CA VAL A 255 2.40 -1.96 -7.91
C VAL A 255 3.69 -1.27 -8.37
N VAL A 256 4.80 -2.02 -8.45
CA VAL A 256 6.01 -1.62 -9.18
C VAL A 256 6.36 -2.72 -10.18
N THR A 257 6.62 -2.34 -11.44
CA THR A 257 7.81 -2.71 -12.25
C THR A 257 7.48 -2.66 -13.74
N LEU A 258 8.27 -1.88 -14.49
CA LEU A 258 8.55 -2.13 -15.91
C LEU A 258 10.06 -2.26 -16.04
N ASP A 259 10.57 -3.50 -16.01
CA ASP A 259 11.96 -3.75 -16.38
C ASP A 259 12.07 -3.72 -17.90
N ARG A 260 12.89 -2.79 -18.41
CA ARG A 260 13.40 -2.86 -19.78
C ARG A 260 14.78 -3.49 -19.71
N GLY A 261 14.83 -4.72 -20.20
CA GLY A 261 15.96 -5.66 -20.17
C GLY A 261 17.36 -5.05 -20.07
N GLY A 262 18.14 -5.66 -19.17
CA GLY A 262 19.37 -5.12 -18.62
C GLY A 262 20.40 -4.56 -19.60
N TYR A 263 20.96 -3.43 -19.20
CA TYR A 263 22.24 -2.87 -19.62
C TYR A 263 23.10 -2.62 -18.37
N PRO A 264 24.45 -2.57 -18.48
CA PRO A 264 25.33 -2.52 -17.31
C PRO A 264 25.12 -1.24 -16.49
N SER A 265 25.58 -1.21 -15.24
CA SER A 265 25.42 -0.10 -14.30
C SER A 265 26.00 1.23 -14.81
N TRP A 266 25.18 2.28 -14.91
CA TRP A 266 25.62 3.66 -15.18
C TRP A 266 25.86 4.40 -13.86
N THR A 267 26.75 5.39 -13.85
CA THR A 267 26.85 6.35 -12.74
C THR A 267 25.76 7.42 -12.87
N LYS A 268 25.32 8.03 -11.76
CA LYS A 268 24.30 9.10 -11.77
C LYS A 268 24.62 10.25 -12.74
N ALA A 269 25.90 10.56 -12.95
CA ALA A 269 26.33 11.57 -13.92
C ALA A 269 26.09 11.12 -15.39
N GLN A 270 26.25 9.83 -15.67
CA GLN A 270 25.95 9.26 -16.99
C GLN A 270 24.43 9.13 -17.20
N GLU A 271 23.67 8.75 -16.17
CA GLU A 271 22.19 8.73 -16.24
C GLU A 271 21.66 10.14 -16.56
N PHE A 272 22.15 11.17 -15.87
CA PHE A 272 21.78 12.56 -16.11
C PHE A 272 22.19 13.05 -17.52
N ALA A 273 23.37 12.66 -17.99
CA ALA A 273 23.81 12.96 -19.36
C ALA A 273 22.95 12.25 -20.43
N SER A 274 22.53 11.00 -20.17
CA SER A 274 21.57 10.26 -21.02
C SER A 274 20.20 10.93 -21.05
N LEU A 275 19.67 11.33 -19.89
CA LEU A 275 18.39 12.01 -19.79
C LEU A 275 18.43 13.32 -20.60
N THR A 276 19.47 14.12 -20.40
CA THR A 276 19.67 15.40 -21.08
C THR A 276 19.85 15.23 -22.60
N ALA A 277 20.57 14.19 -23.04
CA ALA A 277 20.73 13.89 -24.46
C ALA A 277 19.43 13.37 -25.09
N THR A 278 18.71 12.49 -24.41
CA THR A 278 17.46 11.89 -24.90
C THR A 278 16.34 12.92 -24.98
N LEU A 279 16.27 13.86 -24.02
CA LEU A 279 15.30 14.96 -24.02
C LEU A 279 15.60 16.02 -25.08
N ASN A 280 16.86 16.37 -25.31
CA ASN A 280 17.24 17.34 -26.35
C ASN A 280 17.17 16.80 -27.79
N VAL A 281 17.44 15.51 -28.03
CA VAL A 281 17.48 14.94 -29.40
C VAL A 281 16.09 14.62 -29.97
N ALA A 282 15.08 14.43 -29.12
CA ALA A 282 13.79 13.87 -29.54
C ALA A 282 12.69 14.90 -29.88
N GLY A 283 12.89 16.20 -29.65
CA GLY A 283 11.82 17.20 -29.77
C GLY A 283 10.60 16.87 -28.90
N ASN A 284 10.84 16.27 -27.73
CA ASN A 284 9.82 15.67 -26.89
C ASN A 284 8.89 16.75 -26.29
N PRO A 285 7.58 16.77 -26.62
CA PRO A 285 6.68 17.88 -26.26
C PRO A 285 6.30 17.90 -24.76
N ARG A 286 6.84 17.00 -23.93
CA ARG A 286 6.51 16.91 -22.50
C ARG A 286 7.17 17.96 -21.61
N PHE A 287 8.25 18.60 -22.07
CA PHE A 287 8.92 19.66 -21.32
C PHE A 287 9.35 20.76 -22.26
N THR A 288 8.98 22.00 -21.94
CA THR A 288 9.45 23.19 -22.66
C THR A 288 10.94 23.42 -22.44
N ALA A 289 11.56 24.25 -23.28
CA ALA A 289 12.94 24.69 -23.06
C ALA A 289 13.11 25.40 -21.68
N GLY A 290 12.06 26.05 -21.16
CA GLY A 290 12.04 26.61 -19.81
C GLY A 290 12.10 25.53 -18.73
N GLN A 291 11.21 24.53 -18.80
CA GLN A 291 11.18 23.42 -17.84
C GLN A 291 12.47 22.59 -17.87
N LEU A 292 13.04 22.33 -19.06
CA LEU A 292 14.35 21.67 -19.18
C LEU A 292 15.48 22.52 -18.59
N THR A 293 15.40 23.86 -18.67
CA THR A 293 16.38 24.76 -18.03
C THR A 293 16.24 24.74 -16.51
N ALA A 294 15.02 24.74 -15.97
CA ALA A 294 14.77 24.62 -14.54
C ALA A 294 15.24 23.26 -13.96
N LEU A 295 15.06 22.16 -14.71
CA LEU A 295 15.53 20.82 -14.32
C LEU A 295 17.06 20.67 -14.42
N ALA A 296 17.71 21.32 -15.40
CA ALA A 296 19.16 21.21 -15.60
C ALA A 296 19.99 22.25 -14.82
N GLY A 297 19.39 23.39 -14.49
CA GLY A 297 20.03 24.56 -13.93
C GLY A 297 19.96 24.61 -12.41
N GLY A 298 20.85 23.90 -11.72
CA GLY A 298 21.08 24.15 -10.29
C GLY A 298 21.72 25.51 -10.04
N ARG A 299 20.96 26.62 -10.12
CA ARG A 299 21.43 27.99 -9.83
C ARG A 299 20.32 29.03 -9.59
N THR A 300 20.32 29.60 -8.37
CA THR A 300 20.28 31.05 -8.11
C THR A 300 19.47 31.95 -9.07
N GLY A 301 18.13 31.87 -9.08
CA GLY A 301 17.36 32.64 -10.07
C GLY A 301 15.85 32.86 -9.88
N GLY A 302 15.22 32.45 -8.78
CA GLY A 302 13.84 32.86 -8.44
C GLY A 302 12.67 31.97 -8.90
N ASP A 303 12.84 31.16 -9.96
CA ASP A 303 11.72 30.43 -10.62
C ASP A 303 11.51 28.97 -10.18
N GLY A 304 12.46 28.36 -9.46
CA GLY A 304 12.37 26.96 -9.05
C GLY A 304 13.35 26.58 -7.94
N THR A 305 12.93 26.60 -6.68
CA THR A 305 13.69 25.95 -5.61
C THR A 305 13.24 24.50 -5.49
N ALA A 306 14.07 23.57 -5.99
CA ALA A 306 13.89 22.15 -5.77
C ALA A 306 14.19 21.82 -4.30
N ASN A 307 13.17 21.39 -3.55
CA ASN A 307 13.32 20.97 -2.15
C ASN A 307 13.87 19.54 -2.01
N GLY A 308 14.23 18.90 -3.13
CA GLY A 308 15.09 17.71 -3.17
C GLY A 308 14.41 16.36 -2.91
N ASP A 309 13.13 16.33 -2.49
CA ASP A 309 12.46 15.05 -2.23
C ASP A 309 11.99 14.33 -3.51
N THR A 310 12.90 13.52 -4.05
CA THR A 310 12.68 12.60 -5.19
C THR A 310 12.06 11.25 -4.79
N THR A 311 11.55 11.08 -3.56
CA THR A 311 10.96 9.81 -3.12
C THR A 311 9.77 9.41 -3.98
N ASP A 312 9.55 8.11 -4.15
CA ASP A 312 8.34 7.55 -4.77
C ASP A 312 7.28 7.16 -3.72
N LYS A 313 7.51 7.42 -2.43
CA LYS A 313 6.54 7.17 -1.34
C LYS A 313 5.22 7.94 -1.48
N TYR A 314 5.20 9.02 -2.26
CA TYR A 314 4.01 9.85 -2.49
C TYR A 314 4.04 10.51 -3.87
N ASP A 315 2.85 10.84 -4.40
CA ASP A 315 2.65 11.58 -5.64
C ASP A 315 2.34 13.08 -5.38
N CYS A 316 1.94 13.84 -6.39
CA CYS A 316 1.60 15.26 -6.23
C CYS A 316 0.38 15.50 -5.33
N HIS A 317 -0.65 14.66 -5.43
CA HIS A 317 -1.83 14.70 -4.58
C HIS A 317 -1.47 14.26 -3.15
N GLY A 318 -0.65 13.22 -3.02
CA GLY A 318 -0.05 12.79 -1.76
C GLY A 318 0.65 13.91 -1.00
N LEU A 319 1.53 14.66 -1.67
CA LEU A 319 2.19 15.84 -1.10
C LEU A 319 1.15 16.87 -0.63
N THR A 320 0.21 17.23 -1.51
CA THR A 320 -0.74 18.33 -1.31
C THR A 320 -1.73 18.09 -0.17
N PHE A 321 -2.18 16.85 0.01
CA PHE A 321 -3.25 16.51 0.95
C PHE A 321 -2.76 15.74 2.18
N THR A 322 -1.58 15.14 2.16
CA THR A 322 -1.06 14.32 3.28
C THR A 322 0.36 14.66 3.71
N ALA A 323 0.90 15.80 3.23
CA ALA A 323 2.30 16.19 3.44
C ALA A 323 3.31 15.10 2.99
N GLY A 324 2.91 14.28 2.01
CA GLY A 324 3.72 13.18 1.48
C GLY A 324 3.60 11.85 2.23
N ALA A 325 2.66 11.70 3.17
CA ALA A 325 2.49 10.44 3.89
C ALA A 325 1.88 9.30 3.03
N LYS A 326 1.08 9.60 2.01
CA LYS A 326 0.35 8.59 1.19
C LYS A 326 0.30 8.99 -0.29
N TRP A 327 0.09 8.02 -1.20
CA TRP A 327 -0.37 8.29 -2.57
C TRP A 327 -1.86 8.62 -2.60
N ILE A 328 -2.28 9.51 -3.50
CA ILE A 328 -3.68 9.83 -3.79
C ILE A 328 -3.88 9.86 -5.31
N ASN A 329 -4.91 9.19 -5.81
CA ASN A 329 -5.23 9.13 -7.25
C ASN A 329 -6.11 10.32 -7.71
N ASP A 330 -6.04 10.67 -9.01
CA ASP A 330 -6.82 11.75 -9.66
C ASP A 330 -8.32 11.74 -9.27
N ASP A 331 -8.93 10.56 -9.15
CA ASP A 331 -10.36 10.36 -8.85
C ASP A 331 -10.70 10.54 -7.36
N GLN A 332 -9.74 10.25 -6.47
CA GLN A 332 -9.87 10.45 -5.03
C GLN A 332 -9.84 11.93 -4.66
N VAL A 333 -9.14 12.78 -5.40
CA VAL A 333 -9.05 14.23 -5.11
C VAL A 333 -10.43 14.90 -5.11
N ALA A 334 -11.28 14.59 -6.08
CA ALA A 334 -12.64 15.13 -6.12
C ALA A 334 -13.47 14.74 -4.86
N LYS A 335 -13.29 13.51 -4.37
CA LYS A 335 -13.91 13.03 -3.14
C LYS A 335 -13.33 13.72 -1.90
N ILE A 336 -12.00 13.90 -1.82
CA ILE A 336 -11.33 14.62 -0.73
C ILE A 336 -11.87 16.05 -0.61
N LEU A 337 -11.96 16.78 -1.72
CA LEU A 337 -12.48 18.15 -1.76
C LEU A 337 -13.93 18.22 -1.27
N ALA A 338 -14.78 17.29 -1.71
CA ALA A 338 -16.19 17.22 -1.31
C ALA A 338 -16.38 16.83 0.17
N ASP A 339 -15.80 15.72 0.61
CA ASP A 339 -15.98 15.19 1.97
C ASP A 339 -15.46 16.15 3.04
N ASN A 340 -14.36 16.85 2.75
CA ASN A 340 -13.75 17.83 3.65
C ASN A 340 -14.27 19.27 3.44
N LYS A 341 -15.30 19.44 2.60
CA LYS A 341 -16.01 20.71 2.38
C LYS A 341 -15.08 21.86 1.95
N TYR A 342 -14.16 21.58 1.02
CA TYR A 342 -13.33 22.62 0.43
C TYR A 342 -14.20 23.59 -0.35
N ILE A 343 -13.95 24.88 -0.16
CA ILE A 343 -14.67 25.97 -0.80
C ILE A 343 -13.88 26.42 -2.02
N LEU A 344 -14.43 26.19 -3.21
CA LEU A 344 -13.91 26.76 -4.45
C LEU A 344 -13.87 28.29 -4.32
N LYS A 345 -12.68 28.88 -4.47
CA LYS A 345 -12.46 30.33 -4.45
C LYS A 345 -12.60 30.97 -5.83
N GLY A 346 -12.59 30.16 -6.88
CA GLY A 346 -12.65 30.58 -8.27
C GLY A 346 -11.33 31.21 -8.73
N GLY A 347 -11.09 31.23 -10.05
CA GLY A 347 -9.90 31.85 -10.64
C GLY A 347 -9.93 33.39 -10.67
N ALA A 348 -10.80 34.03 -9.88
CA ALA A 348 -10.95 35.48 -9.84
C ALA A 348 -9.93 36.11 -8.88
N ALA A 349 -9.17 37.09 -9.37
CA ALA A 349 -8.23 37.85 -8.55
C ALA A 349 -8.94 38.50 -7.35
N GLY A 350 -8.34 38.35 -6.17
CA GLY A 350 -8.86 38.87 -4.90
C GLY A 350 -9.28 37.79 -3.89
N ALA A 351 -9.44 36.52 -4.33
CA ALA A 351 -9.99 35.46 -3.49
C ALA A 351 -8.98 34.47 -2.92
N VAL A 352 -7.81 34.30 -3.56
CA VAL A 352 -6.80 33.28 -3.20
C VAL A 352 -5.89 33.76 -2.06
N VAL A 353 -5.50 32.86 -1.15
CA VAL A 353 -4.52 33.10 -0.07
C VAL A 353 -3.49 31.96 -0.01
N VAL A 354 -2.38 32.17 0.71
CA VAL A 354 -1.39 31.12 0.99
C VAL A 354 -2.04 29.99 1.80
N GLY A 355 -1.75 28.74 1.45
CA GLY A 355 -2.39 27.53 2.01
C GLY A 355 -3.71 27.13 1.33
N ASP A 356 -4.17 27.85 0.30
CA ASP A 356 -5.14 27.31 -0.65
C ASP A 356 -4.51 26.20 -1.49
N VAL A 357 -5.34 25.27 -1.99
CA VAL A 357 -4.92 24.22 -2.92
C VAL A 357 -5.22 24.65 -4.36
N ALA A 358 -4.23 24.58 -5.23
CA ALA A 358 -4.40 24.66 -6.68
C ALA A 358 -4.72 23.25 -7.23
N ILE A 359 -5.80 23.12 -8.00
CA ILE A 359 -6.22 21.89 -8.67
C ILE A 359 -6.15 22.12 -10.18
N PHE A 360 -5.30 21.37 -10.85
CA PHE A 360 -5.13 21.44 -12.30
C PHE A 360 -6.07 20.43 -12.96
N LYS A 361 -6.92 20.91 -13.86
CA LYS A 361 -7.84 20.08 -14.64
C LYS A 361 -7.50 20.10 -16.12
N ARG A 362 -7.57 18.93 -16.76
CA ARG A 362 -7.49 18.78 -18.21
C ARG A 362 -8.76 19.34 -18.87
N ALA A 363 -8.75 19.51 -20.19
CA ALA A 363 -9.90 20.04 -20.95
C ALA A 363 -11.21 19.23 -20.79
N ASN A 364 -11.15 17.96 -20.37
CA ASN A 364 -12.32 17.12 -20.04
C ASN A 364 -12.75 17.22 -18.55
N ALA A 365 -12.27 18.24 -17.83
CA ALA A 365 -12.44 18.46 -16.39
C ALA A 365 -11.87 17.38 -15.44
N ALA A 366 -11.16 16.37 -15.97
CA ALA A 366 -10.43 15.42 -15.14
C ALA A 366 -9.28 16.12 -14.39
N ILE A 367 -9.12 15.81 -13.11
CA ILE A 367 -7.99 16.27 -12.31
C ILE A 367 -6.71 15.62 -12.85
N ASN A 368 -5.61 16.36 -12.82
CA ASN A 368 -4.31 15.94 -13.38
C ASN A 368 -3.14 16.15 -12.40
N HIS A 369 -3.27 17.15 -11.54
CA HIS A 369 -2.23 17.60 -10.63
C HIS A 369 -2.83 18.46 -9.52
N SER A 370 -2.18 18.52 -8.37
CA SER A 370 -2.52 19.46 -7.30
C SER A 370 -1.28 19.97 -6.60
N GLU A 371 -1.36 21.21 -6.10
CA GLU A 371 -0.26 21.93 -5.48
C GLU A 371 -0.73 22.84 -4.35
N GLU A 372 0.16 23.19 -3.42
CA GLU A 372 -0.08 24.19 -2.39
C GLU A 372 0.22 25.60 -2.92
N VAL A 373 -0.66 26.57 -2.67
CA VAL A 373 -0.37 27.99 -2.94
C VAL A 373 0.56 28.53 -1.85
N ILE A 374 1.82 28.81 -2.22
CA ILE A 374 2.85 29.31 -1.29
C ILE A 374 3.10 30.82 -1.38
N ALA A 375 2.67 31.49 -2.46
CA ALA A 375 2.69 32.94 -2.56
C ALA A 375 1.49 33.50 -3.34
N VAL A 376 1.06 34.71 -2.96
CA VAL A 376 -0.10 35.41 -3.52
C VAL A 376 0.24 36.90 -3.70
N ALA A 377 -0.19 37.48 -4.82
CA ALA A 377 -0.18 38.93 -5.04
C ALA A 377 -1.55 39.39 -5.55
N ALA A 378 -2.06 40.51 -5.02
CA ALA A 378 -3.40 41.04 -5.34
C ALA A 378 -4.55 40.00 -5.23
N GLY A 379 -4.40 39.00 -4.36
CA GLY A 379 -5.37 37.91 -4.17
C GLY A 379 -5.45 36.90 -5.33
N ALA A 380 -4.42 36.82 -6.17
CA ALA A 380 -4.17 35.73 -7.11
C ALA A 380 -2.89 34.98 -6.68
N ALA A 381 -2.86 33.65 -6.87
CA ALA A 381 -1.63 32.88 -6.67
C ALA A 381 -0.52 33.39 -7.60
N THR A 382 0.69 33.49 -7.07
CA THR A 382 1.91 33.80 -7.85
C THR A 382 2.91 32.66 -7.81
N ARG A 383 3.01 31.93 -6.69
CA ARG A 383 3.84 30.72 -6.60
C ARG A 383 3.10 29.54 -5.98
N LEU A 384 3.41 28.37 -6.50
CA LEU A 384 2.87 27.07 -6.10
C LEU A 384 4.01 26.15 -5.65
N ARG A 385 3.64 25.10 -4.90
CA ARG A 385 4.51 24.03 -4.42
C ARG A 385 3.88 22.69 -4.76
N GLY A 386 4.56 21.91 -5.60
CA GLY A 386 4.10 20.60 -6.05
C GLY A 386 5.22 19.58 -6.20
N LYS A 387 4.84 18.33 -6.48
CA LYS A 387 5.78 17.24 -6.80
C LYS A 387 5.68 16.89 -8.28
N TRP A 388 6.75 17.07 -9.03
CA TRP A 388 6.77 16.85 -10.47
C TRP A 388 7.16 15.41 -10.81
N GLY A 389 6.31 14.47 -10.36
CA GLY A 389 6.55 13.03 -10.45
C GLY A 389 7.87 12.64 -9.76
N PRO A 390 8.75 11.84 -10.40
CA PRO A 390 9.98 11.36 -9.78
C PRO A 390 11.10 12.41 -9.70
N THR A 391 10.97 13.59 -10.33
CA THR A 391 12.07 14.58 -10.34
C THR A 391 12.15 15.37 -9.05
N GLY A 392 11.07 15.38 -8.25
CA GLY A 392 11.05 15.85 -6.87
C GLY A 392 10.00 16.92 -6.58
N GLN A 393 10.15 17.59 -5.44
CA GLN A 393 9.32 18.73 -5.05
C GLN A 393 9.94 20.07 -5.50
N TYR A 394 9.10 20.97 -6.04
CA TYR A 394 9.50 22.27 -6.56
C TYR A 394 8.58 23.38 -6.06
N ASP A 395 9.17 24.53 -5.74
CA ASP A 395 8.46 25.80 -5.51
C ASP A 395 8.65 26.69 -6.75
N HIS A 396 7.59 26.98 -7.52
CA HIS A 396 7.69 27.65 -8.83
C HIS A 396 6.59 28.70 -9.06
N ASP A 397 6.73 29.51 -10.10
CA ASP A 397 5.71 30.46 -10.52
C ASP A 397 4.49 29.77 -11.15
N VAL A 398 3.30 30.37 -11.00
CA VAL A 398 2.06 29.91 -11.64
C VAL A 398 2.23 29.97 -13.18
N GLY A 399 2.02 28.83 -13.84
CA GLY A 399 2.15 28.69 -15.30
C GLY A 399 3.50 28.13 -15.79
N VAL A 400 4.42 27.78 -14.88
CA VAL A 400 5.66 27.04 -15.21
C VAL A 400 5.49 25.51 -15.08
N ASP A 401 4.40 25.09 -14.44
CA ASP A 401 4.02 23.70 -14.14
C ASP A 401 4.13 22.75 -15.36
N PRO A 402 4.75 21.57 -15.23
CA PRO A 402 4.98 20.63 -16.36
C PRO A 402 3.72 19.91 -16.85
N TYR A 403 2.60 20.03 -16.14
CA TYR A 403 1.33 19.42 -16.47
C TYR A 403 0.38 20.37 -17.24
N THR A 404 0.72 21.66 -17.40
CA THR A 404 -0.11 22.61 -18.17
C THR A 404 -0.05 22.42 -19.69
N ASP A 405 1.03 21.81 -20.22
CA ASP A 405 1.30 21.67 -21.66
C ASP A 405 0.88 20.32 -22.26
N THR A 406 0.03 19.55 -21.58
CA THR A 406 -0.43 18.26 -22.12
C THR A 406 -1.20 18.42 -23.45
N PRO A 407 -0.97 17.55 -24.46
CA PRO A 407 -1.70 17.59 -25.72
C PRO A 407 -3.21 17.40 -25.53
N GLY A 408 -3.96 18.51 -25.54
CA GLY A 408 -5.39 18.53 -25.21
C GLY A 408 -5.92 19.92 -24.84
N GLY A 409 -5.04 20.86 -24.47
CA GLY A 409 -5.37 22.26 -24.18
C GLY A 409 -4.82 22.69 -22.83
N ALA A 410 -4.67 24.01 -22.64
CA ALA A 410 -4.16 24.58 -21.40
C ALA A 410 -4.98 24.11 -20.19
N ALA A 411 -4.31 23.53 -19.19
CA ALA A 411 -4.99 23.07 -17.98
C ALA A 411 -5.65 24.26 -17.24
N THR A 412 -6.92 24.10 -16.86
CA THR A 412 -7.61 25.10 -16.04
C THR A 412 -7.24 24.87 -14.58
N ILE A 413 -6.77 25.93 -13.90
CA ILE A 413 -6.45 25.88 -12.47
C ILE A 413 -7.66 26.38 -11.67
N GLU A 414 -8.11 25.57 -10.72
CA GLU A 414 -9.12 25.94 -9.73
C GLU A 414 -8.51 26.00 -8.33
N TYR A 415 -8.80 27.07 -7.58
CA TYR A 415 -8.28 27.26 -6.22
C TYR A 415 -9.33 26.89 -5.17
N TYR A 416 -8.95 26.06 -4.19
CA TYR A 416 -9.82 25.52 -3.16
C TYR A 416 -9.29 25.83 -1.75
N ARG A 417 -10.16 26.34 -0.87
CA ARG A 417 -9.83 26.57 0.55
C ARG A 417 -10.48 25.54 1.45
N SER A 418 -9.68 24.87 2.27
CA SER A 418 -10.18 24.09 3.40
C SER A 418 -10.72 25.00 4.50
N ALA A 419 -11.87 24.66 5.09
CA ALA A 419 -12.40 25.34 6.27
C ALA A 419 -11.87 24.76 7.60
N ARG A 420 -10.93 23.80 7.55
CA ARG A 420 -10.41 23.06 8.70
C ARG A 420 -9.23 23.81 9.34
N ALA A 421 -9.08 23.69 10.65
CA ALA A 421 -8.02 24.37 11.42
C ALA A 421 -6.58 23.98 11.02
N GLY A 422 -6.38 22.79 10.42
CA GLY A 422 -5.09 22.33 9.87
C GLY A 422 -4.88 22.64 8.38
N GLY A 423 -5.66 23.54 7.79
CA GLY A 423 -5.51 23.92 6.39
C GLY A 423 -5.84 22.78 5.41
N ASN A 424 -5.06 22.68 4.33
CA ASN A 424 -5.20 21.71 3.25
C ASN A 424 -4.80 20.27 3.63
N LEU A 425 -4.05 20.07 4.71
CA LEU A 425 -3.68 18.72 5.13
C LEU A 425 -4.90 17.98 5.67
N LEU A 426 -5.16 16.78 5.12
CA LEU A 426 -6.00 15.79 5.78
C LEU A 426 -5.46 15.59 7.19
N LYS A 427 -6.36 15.50 8.17
CA LYS A 427 -5.95 14.97 9.47
C LYS A 427 -5.35 13.59 9.20
N GLN A 428 -4.06 13.43 9.49
CA GLN A 428 -3.56 12.12 9.89
C GLN A 428 -4.48 11.71 11.04
N GLY A 429 -5.21 10.63 10.83
CA GLY A 429 -6.18 10.17 11.80
C GLY A 429 -5.41 9.64 12.98
N VAL A 430 -5.45 10.35 14.11
CA VAL A 430 -5.46 9.67 15.41
C VAL A 430 -6.59 8.66 15.28
N LEU A 431 -6.22 7.39 15.16
CA LEU A 431 -7.17 6.30 15.02
C LEU A 431 -8.01 6.33 16.31
N ARG A 432 -9.33 6.51 16.15
CA ARG A 432 -10.23 6.26 17.26
C ARG A 432 -10.64 4.80 17.18
N PRO A 433 -10.60 4.05 18.29
CA PRO A 433 -11.09 2.67 18.33
C PRO A 433 -12.57 2.58 17.95
#